data_AF-A0A3N5E7N5-F1
#
_entry.id   AF-A0A3N5E7N5-F1
#
_cell.length_a   1.000
_cell.length_b   1.000
_cell.length_c   1.000
_cell.angle_alpha   90.00
_cell.angle_beta   90.00
_cell.angle_gamma   90.00
#
_symmetry.space_group_name_H-M   'P 1'
#
loop_
_entity.id
_entity.type
_entity.pdbx_description
1 polymer ?
#
loop_
_entity_poly.entity_id
_entity_poly.type
_entity_poly.pdbx_seq_one_letter_code
_entity_poly.pdbx_strand_id
1 'polypeptide(L)'
;WLYFERPVRERTTMREGFTWGYGHLPIWAAAAAVGAGLAVAIEQATGHGALDAISAGYTVTIPVAIYLAGLWFIHELARVESWRDGVPALATMAALLIVPLTGWGVFLGGVVVSALLAYKLATGRIQSAVSRSTAT
;
A
#
# COMPACT_ATOMS: atom_id res chain seq x y z
N TRP A 1 0.87 4.56 -10.70
CA TRP A 1 0.56 5.95 -11.13
C TRP A 1 0.48 6.92 -9.95
N LEU A 2 0.00 6.50 -8.75
CA LEU A 2 0.18 7.22 -7.48
C LEU A 2 1.62 7.69 -7.19
N TYR A 3 2.61 6.94 -7.69
CA TYR A 3 4.04 7.28 -7.57
C TYR A 3 4.41 8.65 -8.17
N PHE A 4 3.67 9.15 -9.17
CA PHE A 4 3.99 10.39 -9.90
C PHE A 4 3.07 11.56 -9.55
N GLU A 5 2.27 11.43 -8.48
CA GLU A 5 1.22 12.41 -8.18
C GLU A 5 1.78 13.78 -7.74
N ARG A 6 3.08 13.88 -7.44
CA ARG A 6 3.70 15.14 -6.97
C ARG A 6 5.10 15.40 -7.57
N PRO A 7 5.45 16.69 -7.76
CA PRO A 7 6.79 17.08 -8.21
C PRO A 7 7.84 16.69 -7.16
N VAL A 8 8.92 16.08 -7.64
CA VAL A 8 10.08 15.72 -6.81
C VAL A 8 10.68 17.02 -6.29
N ARG A 9 10.64 17.25 -4.98
CA ARG A 9 11.42 18.33 -4.35
C ARG A 9 12.91 18.06 -4.58
N GLU A 10 13.66 19.08 -4.99
CA GLU A 10 15.11 19.02 -5.02
C GLU A 10 15.64 18.65 -3.64
N ARG A 11 16.45 17.59 -3.59
CA ARG A 11 17.14 17.15 -2.38
C ARG A 11 18.46 17.89 -2.31
N THR A 12 18.64 18.69 -1.27
CA THR A 12 19.76 19.63 -1.19
C THR A 12 20.97 19.01 -0.49
N THR A 13 20.81 17.86 0.16
CA THR A 13 21.90 17.16 0.85
C THR A 13 22.11 15.72 0.38
N MET A 14 23.37 15.29 0.42
CA MET A 14 23.77 13.91 0.08
C MET A 14 23.05 12.87 0.97
N ARG A 15 22.89 13.18 2.27
CA ARG A 15 22.16 12.33 3.22
C ARG A 15 20.70 12.14 2.80
N GLU A 16 20.00 13.20 2.40
CA GLU A 16 18.62 13.11 1.90
C GLU A 16 18.51 12.30 0.60
N GLY A 17 19.50 12.43 -0.30
CA GLY A 17 19.59 11.62 -1.51
C GLY A 17 19.73 10.13 -1.20
N PHE A 18 20.66 9.77 -0.30
CA PHE A 18 20.86 8.39 0.14
C PHE A 18 19.65 7.82 0.88
N THR A 19 19.09 8.53 1.86
CA THR A 19 17.90 8.07 2.60
C THR A 19 16.71 7.84 1.68
N TRP A 20 16.57 8.63 0.61
CA TRP A 20 15.55 8.40 -0.40
C TRP A 20 15.81 7.18 -1.26
N GLY A 21 16.99 7.09 -1.86
CA GLY A 21 17.32 6.00 -2.77
C GLY A 21 17.21 4.65 -2.06
N TYR A 22 17.77 4.54 -0.84
CA TYR A 22 17.75 3.30 -0.06
C TYR A 22 16.42 3.04 0.63
N GLY A 23 15.66 4.09 0.98
CA GLY A 23 14.31 3.95 1.54
C GLY A 23 13.29 3.29 0.59
N HIS A 24 13.56 3.26 -0.72
CA HIS A 24 12.72 2.59 -1.72
C HIS A 24 12.97 1.09 -1.85
N LEU A 25 14.13 0.59 -1.42
CA LEU A 25 14.47 -0.83 -1.58
C LEU A 25 13.42 -1.77 -0.98
N PRO A 26 12.86 -1.51 0.22
CA PRO A 26 11.78 -2.34 0.78
C PRO A 26 10.51 -2.34 -0.09
N ILE A 27 10.20 -1.23 -0.75
CA ILE A 27 9.02 -1.09 -1.61
C ILE A 27 9.18 -1.95 -2.87
N TRP A 28 10.36 -1.92 -3.49
CA TRP A 28 10.65 -2.75 -4.67
C TRP A 28 10.69 -4.23 -4.32
N ALA A 29 11.31 -4.58 -3.18
CA ALA A 29 11.32 -5.95 -2.68
C ALA A 29 9.89 -6.46 -2.40
N ALA A 30 9.05 -5.64 -1.77
CA ALA A 30 7.65 -5.97 -1.52
C ALA A 30 6.87 -6.16 -2.83
N ALA A 31 7.05 -5.28 -3.82
CA ALA A 31 6.41 -5.42 -5.12
C ALA A 31 6.82 -6.73 -5.84
N ALA A 32 8.10 -7.09 -5.79
CA ALA A 32 8.58 -8.36 -6.32
C ALA A 32 7.97 -9.55 -5.57
N ALA A 33 7.90 -9.47 -4.24
CA ALA A 33 7.32 -10.52 -3.40
C ALA A 33 5.81 -10.72 -3.65
N VAL A 34 5.05 -9.66 -3.96
CA VAL A 34 3.64 -9.79 -4.39
C VAL A 34 3.53 -10.66 -5.65
N GLY A 35 4.43 -10.47 -6.62
CA GLY A 35 4.46 -11.29 -7.85
C GLY A 35 4.72 -12.77 -7.55
N ALA A 36 5.70 -13.06 -6.68
CA ALA A 36 5.98 -14.43 -6.25
C ALA A 36 4.81 -15.05 -5.47
N GLY A 37 4.20 -14.31 -4.54
CA GLY A 37 3.03 -14.77 -3.79
C GLY A 37 1.81 -15.04 -4.66
N LEU A 38 1.62 -14.27 -5.73
CA LEU A 38 0.52 -14.51 -6.66
C LEU A 38 0.70 -15.82 -7.42
N ALA A 39 1.93 -16.19 -7.80
CA ALA A 39 2.22 -17.50 -8.40
C ALA A 39 1.86 -18.64 -7.43
N VAL A 40 2.24 -18.52 -6.15
CA VAL A 40 1.88 -19.48 -5.09
C VAL A 40 0.36 -19.59 -4.93
N ALA A 41 -0.37 -18.46 -4.95
CA ALA A 41 -1.81 -18.46 -4.85
C ALA A 41 -2.49 -19.13 -6.05
N ILE A 42 -1.94 -18.98 -7.27
CA ILE A 42 -2.44 -19.65 -8.47
C ILE A 42 -2.21 -21.17 -8.39
N GLU A 43 -1.02 -21.60 -7.97
CA GLU A 43 -0.73 -23.02 -7.76
C GLU A 43 -1.69 -23.63 -6.72
N GLN A 44 -1.92 -22.93 -5.61
CA GLN A 44 -2.87 -23.37 -4.59
C GLN A 44 -4.31 -23.46 -5.15
N ALA A 45 -4.77 -22.44 -5.88
CA ALA A 45 -6.13 -22.41 -6.43
C ALA A 45 -6.35 -23.46 -7.53
N THR A 46 -5.30 -23.88 -8.24
CA THR A 46 -5.36 -24.93 -9.26
C THR A 46 -5.11 -26.33 -8.71
N GLY A 47 -4.91 -26.47 -7.40
CA GLY A 47 -4.67 -27.76 -6.73
C GLY A 47 -3.25 -28.31 -6.87
N HIS A 48 -2.30 -27.53 -7.39
CA HIS A 48 -0.89 -27.91 -7.53
C HIS A 48 0.01 -27.36 -6.40
N GLY A 49 -0.54 -26.49 -5.54
CA GLY A 49 0.21 -25.83 -4.47
C GLY A 49 0.40 -26.73 -3.25
N ALA A 50 1.59 -26.64 -2.64
CA ALA A 50 1.92 -27.32 -1.39
C ALA A 50 1.36 -26.61 -0.13
N LEU A 51 0.95 -25.35 -0.26
CA LEU A 51 0.43 -24.54 0.84
C LEU A 51 -1.09 -24.62 0.93
N ASP A 52 -1.61 -24.47 2.15
CA ASP A 52 -3.04 -24.29 2.37
C ASP A 52 -3.51 -22.88 1.92
N ALA A 53 -4.83 -22.70 1.82
CA ALA A 53 -5.41 -21.45 1.34
C ALA A 53 -5.03 -20.23 2.20
N ILE A 54 -4.86 -20.45 3.51
CA ILE A 54 -4.49 -19.38 4.46
C ILE A 54 -3.04 -18.95 4.22
N SER A 55 -2.09 -19.90 4.18
CA SER A 55 -0.68 -19.58 3.96
C SER A 55 -0.46 -18.98 2.58
N ALA A 56 -1.13 -19.50 1.54
CA ALA A 56 -1.10 -18.92 0.20
C ALA A 56 -1.61 -17.47 0.21
N GLY A 57 -2.68 -17.17 0.95
CA GLY A 57 -3.17 -15.80 1.13
C GLY A 57 -2.16 -14.85 1.81
N TYR A 58 -1.39 -15.34 2.77
CA TYR A 58 -0.35 -14.55 3.43
C TYR A 58 0.84 -14.23 2.53
N THR A 59 1.17 -15.08 1.55
CA THR A 59 2.24 -14.79 0.58
C THR A 59 1.98 -13.54 -0.26
N VAL A 60 0.73 -13.12 -0.40
CA VAL A 60 0.34 -11.89 -1.13
C VAL A 60 0.08 -10.74 -0.16
N THR A 61 -0.73 -10.95 0.87
CA THR A 61 -1.22 -9.87 1.74
C THR A 61 -0.13 -9.25 2.61
N ILE A 62 0.87 -10.02 3.06
CA ILE A 62 2.00 -9.49 3.83
C ILE A 62 2.86 -8.55 2.98
N PRO A 63 3.34 -8.94 1.78
CA PRO A 63 4.03 -8.02 0.88
C PRO A 63 3.22 -6.76 0.54
N VAL A 64 1.91 -6.88 0.34
CA VAL A 64 1.04 -5.71 0.12
C VAL A 64 1.03 -4.77 1.33
N ALA A 65 0.92 -5.31 2.55
CA ALA A 65 0.97 -4.52 3.77
C ALA A 65 2.32 -3.79 3.93
N ILE A 66 3.44 -4.47 3.63
CA ILE A 66 4.78 -3.86 3.63
C ILE A 66 4.89 -2.75 2.58
N TYR A 67 4.36 -2.98 1.38
CA TYR A 67 4.33 -1.97 0.32
C TYR A 67 3.55 -0.73 0.76
N LEU A 68 2.37 -0.89 1.36
CA LEU A 68 1.58 0.22 1.90
C LEU A 68 2.30 0.95 3.04
N ALA A 69 2.95 0.21 3.94
CA ALA A 69 3.75 0.80 5.02
C ALA A 69 4.92 1.63 4.47
N GLY A 70 5.62 1.13 3.44
CA GLY A 70 6.69 1.86 2.76
C GLY A 70 6.19 3.12 2.07
N LEU A 71 5.05 3.05 1.37
CA LEU A 71 4.43 4.23 0.79
C LEU A 71 4.04 5.25 1.86
N TRP A 72 3.48 4.80 2.98
CA TRP A 72 3.12 5.68 4.10
C TRP A 72 4.36 6.34 4.70
N PHE A 73 5.44 5.58 4.90
CA PHE A 73 6.70 6.10 5.42
C PHE A 73 7.30 7.19 4.50
N ILE A 74 7.22 7.02 3.18
CA ILE A 74 7.78 7.98 2.23
C ILE A 74 6.89 9.21 2.02
N HIS A 75 5.56 9.04 2.00
CA HIS A 75 4.62 10.14 1.70
C HIS A 75 4.16 10.90 2.95
N GLU A 76 3.75 10.17 4.00
CA GLU A 76 3.09 10.78 5.14
C GLU A 76 4.09 11.27 6.20
N LEU A 77 5.24 10.61 6.44
CA LEU A 77 6.20 11.05 7.49
C LEU A 77 6.70 12.49 7.30
N ALA A 78 6.75 12.98 6.06
CA ALA A 78 7.17 14.35 5.75
C ALA A 78 6.06 15.41 5.95
N ARG A 79 4.81 15.02 6.19
CA ARG A 79 3.63 15.90 6.12
C ARG A 79 2.46 15.54 7.06
N VAL A 80 2.61 14.66 8.05
CA VAL A 80 1.51 14.35 8.99
C VAL A 80 1.12 15.62 9.77
N GLU A 81 0.09 16.33 9.32
CA GLU A 81 -0.50 17.46 10.06
C GLU A 81 -1.45 16.95 11.15
N SER A 82 -2.03 15.75 10.99
CA SER A 82 -2.90 15.12 11.98
C SER A 82 -2.75 13.59 12.02
N TRP A 83 -2.78 13.00 13.22
CA TRP A 83 -2.74 11.54 13.42
C TRP A 83 -3.89 10.79 12.71
N ARG A 84 -4.99 11.50 12.42
CA ARG A 84 -6.17 10.93 11.75
C ARG A 84 -5.90 10.52 10.30
N ASP A 85 -4.91 11.12 9.65
CA ASP A 85 -4.57 10.81 8.25
C ASP A 85 -3.92 9.42 8.10
N GLY A 86 -3.31 8.90 9.18
CA GLY A 86 -2.72 7.55 9.20
C GLY A 86 -3.73 6.43 9.49
N VAL A 87 -4.90 6.74 10.05
CA VAL A 87 -5.89 5.75 10.49
C VAL A 87 -6.38 4.84 9.35
N PRO A 88 -6.72 5.35 8.15
CA PRO A 88 -7.17 4.50 7.04
C PRO A 88 -6.09 3.53 6.56
N ALA A 89 -4.82 3.97 6.56
CA ALA A 89 -3.69 3.12 6.17
C ALA A 89 -3.46 2.01 7.20
N LEU A 90 -3.43 2.35 8.49
CA LEU A 90 -3.31 1.38 9.59
C LEU A 90 -4.45 0.35 9.57
N ALA A 91 -5.70 0.82 9.40
CA ALA A 91 -6.86 -0.06 9.31
C ALA A 91 -6.77 -1.01 8.12
N THR A 92 -6.30 -0.53 6.97
CA THR A 92 -6.10 -1.36 5.76
C THR A 92 -5.04 -2.43 6.01
N MET A 93 -3.91 -2.08 6.62
CA MET A 93 -2.85 -3.04 6.96
C MET A 93 -3.35 -4.10 7.94
N ALA A 94 -4.09 -3.71 8.97
CA ALA A 94 -4.70 -4.66 9.91
C ALA A 94 -5.68 -5.60 9.19
N ALA A 95 -6.53 -5.06 8.31
CA ALA A 95 -7.45 -5.87 7.51
C ALA A 95 -6.71 -6.87 6.62
N LEU A 96 -5.60 -6.48 5.98
CA LEU A 96 -4.77 -7.39 5.17
C LEU A 96 -4.17 -8.55 5.96
N LEU A 97 -3.91 -8.37 7.26
CA LEU A 97 -3.39 -9.45 8.11
C LEU A 97 -4.50 -10.39 8.62
N ILE A 98 -5.74 -9.92 8.68
CA ILE A 98 -6.89 -10.69 9.19
C ILE A 98 -7.58 -11.46 8.06
N VAL A 99 -7.71 -10.86 6.89
CA VAL A 99 -8.47 -11.40 5.76
C VAL A 99 -8.02 -12.81 5.29
N PRO A 100 -6.71 -13.15 5.24
CA PRO A 100 -6.28 -14.50 4.86
C PRO A 100 -6.83 -15.64 5.73
N LEU A 101 -7.19 -15.36 6.98
CA LEU A 101 -7.79 -16.35 7.90
C LEU A 101 -9.12 -16.91 7.38
N THR A 102 -9.76 -16.22 6.45
CA THR A 102 -11.00 -16.68 5.80
C THR A 102 -10.76 -17.73 4.70
N GLY A 103 -9.52 -17.95 4.28
CA GLY A 103 -9.17 -18.76 3.11
C GLY A 103 -9.33 -18.03 1.76
N TRP A 104 -9.93 -16.84 1.74
CA TRP A 104 -10.14 -16.02 0.54
C TRP A 104 -9.17 -14.82 0.48
N GLY A 105 -7.96 -15.01 1.01
CA GLY A 105 -7.01 -13.95 1.30
C GLY A 105 -6.72 -13.01 0.13
N VAL A 106 -6.50 -13.57 -1.06
CA VAL A 106 -6.14 -12.79 -2.26
C VAL A 106 -7.30 -11.93 -2.74
N PHE A 107 -8.51 -12.50 -2.86
CA PHE A 107 -9.68 -11.78 -3.37
C PHE A 107 -10.11 -10.67 -2.42
N LEU A 108 -10.33 -11.02 -1.14
CA LEU A 108 -10.75 -10.05 -0.13
C LEU A 108 -9.65 -9.02 0.14
N GLY A 109 -8.38 -9.41 0.09
CA GLY A 109 -7.25 -8.48 0.19
C GLY A 109 -7.26 -7.45 -0.95
N GLY A 110 -7.57 -7.89 -2.17
CA GLY A 110 -7.78 -6.99 -3.31
C GLY A 110 -8.91 -5.99 -3.06
N VAL A 111 -10.07 -6.45 -2.57
CA VAL A 111 -11.22 -5.58 -2.23
C VAL A 111 -10.83 -4.52 -1.20
N VAL A 112 -10.12 -4.92 -0.14
CA VAL A 112 -9.65 -4.00 0.91
C VAL A 112 -8.75 -2.91 0.34
N VAL A 113 -7.79 -3.27 -0.52
CA VAL A 113 -6.89 -2.30 -1.16
C VAL A 113 -7.64 -1.39 -2.14
N SER A 114 -8.56 -1.93 -2.94
CA SER A 114 -9.40 -1.14 -3.84
C SER A 114 -10.29 -0.15 -3.08
N ALA A 115 -10.82 -0.53 -1.93
CA ALA A 115 -11.61 0.36 -1.07
C ALA A 115 -10.76 1.51 -0.52
N LEU A 116 -9.52 1.24 -0.07
CA LEU A 116 -8.59 2.28 0.36
C LEU A 116 -8.30 3.26 -0.78
N LEU A 117 -8.05 2.75 -2.00
CA LEU A 117 -7.81 3.60 -3.17
C LEU A 117 -9.03 4.48 -3.48
N ALA A 118 -10.24 3.90 -3.49
CA ALA A 118 -11.47 4.65 -3.72
C ALA A 118 -11.68 5.74 -2.65
N TYR A 119 -11.40 5.42 -1.38
CA TYR A 119 -11.44 6.39 -0.28
C TYR A 119 -10.46 7.54 -0.50
N LYS A 120 -9.18 7.27 -0.80
CA LYS A 120 -8.17 8.31 -1.05
C LYS A 120 -8.54 9.20 -2.24
N LEU A 121 -9.10 8.63 -3.31
CA LEU A 121 -9.57 9.39 -4.47
C LEU A 121 -10.77 10.28 -4.14
N ALA A 122 -11.71 9.79 -3.34
CA ALA A 122 -12.88 10.56 -2.93
C ALA A 122 -12.48 11.75 -2.04
N THR A 123 -11.63 11.52 -1.04
CA THR A 123 -11.16 12.59 -0.13
C THR A 123 -10.28 13.62 -0.85
N GLY A 124 -9.40 13.19 -1.75
CA GLY A 124 -8.58 14.09 -2.57
C GLY A 124 -9.39 14.98 -3.51
N ARG A 125 -10.48 14.45 -4.10
CA ARG A 125 -11.42 15.26 -4.91
C ARG A 125 -12.15 16.31 -4.07
N ILE A 126 -12.58 15.96 -2.86
CA ILE A 126 -13.28 16.87 -1.94
C ILE A 126 -12.36 18.04 -1.56
N GLN A 127 -11.12 17.77 -1.17
CA GLN A 127 -10.14 18.82 -0.83
C GLN A 127 -9.87 19.77 -2.00
N SER A 128 -9.83 19.24 -3.23
CA SER A 128 -9.63 20.02 -4.46
C SER A 128 -10.84 20.89 -4.86
N ALA A 129 -12.04 20.55 -4.39
CA ALA A 129 -13.25 21.35 -4.60
C ALA A 129 -13.33 22.50 -3.59
N VAL A 130 -13.02 22.22 -2.32
CA VAL A 130 -13.02 23.21 -1.24
C VAL A 130 -12.00 24.32 -1.49
N SER A 131 -10.77 23.99 -1.89
CA SER A 131 -9.72 25.00 -2.13
C SER A 131 -10.05 25.99 -3.25
N ARG A 132 -10.85 25.58 -4.26
CA ARG A 132 -11.32 26.46 -5.34
C ARG A 132 -12.40 27.43 -4.87
N SER A 133 -13.24 27.04 -3.92
CA SER A 133 -14.31 27.89 -3.38
C SER A 133 -13.80 28.98 -2.44
N THR A 134 -12.64 28.78 -1.82
CA THR A 134 -12.02 29.77 -0.90
C THR A 134 -11.11 30.78 -1.60
N ALA A 135 -10.83 30.57 -2.90
CA ALA A 135 -9.94 31.43 -3.71
C ALA A 135 -10.69 32.49 -4.54
N THR A 136 -12.02 32.56 -4.41
CA THR A 136 -12.92 33.55 -5.03
C THR A 136 -13.53 34.43 -3.96
#